data_AF-A0AAN7IAN5-F1
#
_entry.id   AF-A0AAN7IAN5-F1
#
_cell.length_a   1.000
_cell.length_b   1.000
_cell.length_c   1.000
_cell.angle_alpha   90.00
_cell.angle_beta   90.00
_cell.angle_gamma   90.00
#
_symmetry.space_group_name_H-M   'P 1'
#
loop_
_entity.id
_entity.type
_entity.pdbx_description
1 polymer ?
#
loop_
_entity_poly.entity_id
_entity_poly.type
_entity_poly.pdbx_seq_one_letter_code
_entity_poly.pdbx_strand_id
1 'polypeptide(L)'
;MKYNEISHFSHLQHKLKFEYTEFPFKCDGCKEVGIGSRYRCATCDFDLHMHCALPSSSITHPFYTKCSFQFLSRPPGDTPRFCNACEKDVTGFVYHCKSCGFDLHPCCAKLPMMLDDGDVKLYLYRKVSAACHKCGRKGRSWSYRSTCKKYNLHVACVREMLMESWHDIYVGRGKGRRLETRIPSLKNTLHTHHKKSKGKVQKCCEIAGLAVQFIISALLGDPTTLIAGVIGSLMSRA
;
A
#
# COMPACT_ATOMS: atom_id res chain seq x y z
N MET A 1 -11.93 20.81 -8.16
CA MET A 1 -10.75 21.70 -8.34
C MET A 1 -9.52 20.95 -7.86
N LYS A 2 -8.57 20.61 -8.74
CA LYS A 2 -7.27 20.06 -8.34
C LYS A 2 -6.36 21.27 -8.07
N TYR A 3 -5.93 21.47 -6.82
CA TYR A 3 -4.92 22.48 -6.50
C TYR A 3 -3.60 22.01 -7.08
N ASN A 4 -3.16 22.63 -8.18
CA ASN A 4 -1.93 22.24 -8.86
C ASN A 4 -0.68 22.51 -8.00
N GLU A 5 -0.76 23.49 -7.10
CA GLU A 5 0.29 23.83 -6.14
C GLU A 5 -0.31 24.14 -4.77
N ILE A 6 0.42 23.80 -3.71
CA ILE A 6 0.01 24.05 -2.32
C ILE A 6 1.20 24.56 -1.49
N SER A 7 0.91 25.39 -0.49
CA SER A 7 1.84 25.63 0.62
C SER A 7 1.54 24.62 1.72
N HIS A 8 2.56 23.94 2.26
CA HIS A 8 2.37 22.88 3.24
C HIS A 8 3.03 23.23 4.58
N PHE A 9 2.33 22.99 5.70
CA PHE A 9 2.79 23.37 7.04
C PHE A 9 4.12 22.72 7.45
N SER A 10 4.47 21.57 6.88
CA SER A 10 5.73 20.87 7.17
C SER A 10 6.88 21.26 6.24
N HIS A 11 6.61 22.07 5.22
CA HIS A 11 7.58 22.54 4.23
C HIS A 11 7.16 23.92 3.73
N LEU A 12 7.35 24.95 4.57
CA LEU A 12 6.88 26.32 4.32
C LEU A 12 7.76 27.11 3.35
N GLN A 13 9.00 26.64 3.11
CA GLN A 13 9.98 27.37 2.31
C GLN A 13 9.63 27.36 0.82
N HIS A 14 8.99 26.29 0.34
CA HIS A 14 8.63 26.12 -1.06
C HIS A 14 7.22 25.55 -1.22
N LYS A 15 6.58 25.90 -2.33
CA LYS A 15 5.31 25.27 -2.71
C LYS A 15 5.55 23.85 -3.23
N LEU A 16 4.62 22.97 -2.92
CA LEU A 16 4.59 21.61 -3.48
C LEU A 16 3.66 21.59 -4.69
N LYS A 17 4.10 20.96 -5.77
CA LYS A 17 3.31 20.78 -6.99
C LYS A 17 2.72 19.39 -7.05
N PHE A 18 1.49 19.29 -7.52
CA PHE A 18 0.89 18.00 -7.83
C PHE A 18 1.58 17.39 -9.05
N GLU A 19 1.94 16.12 -8.95
CA GLU A 19 2.50 15.35 -10.06
C GLU A 19 2.13 13.87 -9.94
N TYR A 20 2.27 13.16 -11.07
CA TYR A 20 2.12 11.71 -11.12
C TYR A 20 3.50 11.09 -11.38
N THR A 21 3.85 10.07 -10.62
CA THR A 21 5.09 9.31 -10.81
C THR A 21 4.81 7.82 -10.92
N GLU A 22 5.35 7.20 -11.98
CA GLU A 22 5.42 5.74 -12.08
C GLU A 22 6.55 5.16 -11.23
N PHE A 23 7.47 6.02 -10.79
CA PHE A 23 8.51 5.65 -9.86
C PHE A 23 8.04 5.82 -8.43
N PRO A 24 8.41 4.91 -7.56
CA PRO A 24 8.07 5.08 -6.18
C PRO A 24 8.81 6.19 -5.47
N PHE A 25 8.23 6.61 -4.36
CA PHE A 25 8.79 7.64 -3.51
C PHE A 25 8.52 7.34 -2.04
N LYS A 26 9.32 7.93 -1.16
CA LYS A 26 9.08 7.93 0.28
C LYS A 26 8.36 9.22 0.64
N CYS A 27 7.23 9.12 1.33
CA CYS A 27 6.52 10.29 1.81
C CYS A 27 7.21 10.88 3.03
N ASP A 28 7.59 12.15 2.98
CA ASP A 28 8.23 12.86 4.09
C ASP A 28 7.28 13.16 5.25
N GLY A 29 5.98 13.10 5.01
CA GLY A 29 4.95 13.25 6.03
C GLY A 29 4.85 12.01 6.90
N CYS A 30 4.29 10.93 6.36
CA CYS A 30 4.01 9.70 7.12
C CYS A 30 5.16 8.68 7.13
N LYS A 31 6.23 8.92 6.37
CA LYS A 31 7.40 8.05 6.21
C LYS A 31 7.15 6.71 5.51
N GLU A 32 5.93 6.49 5.03
CA GLU A 32 5.57 5.33 4.22
C GLU A 32 5.86 5.56 2.73
N VAL A 33 5.99 4.46 1.99
CA VAL A 33 6.21 4.46 0.54
C VAL A 33 4.92 4.77 -0.21
N GLY A 34 5.01 5.45 -1.36
CA GLY A 34 3.91 5.72 -2.28
C GLY A 34 4.30 5.55 -3.74
N ILE A 35 3.29 5.54 -4.62
CA ILE A 35 3.42 5.58 -6.07
C ILE A 35 2.26 6.36 -6.68
N GLY A 36 2.43 6.84 -7.90
CA GLY A 36 1.39 7.55 -8.62
C GLY A 36 1.30 9.00 -8.16
N SER A 37 0.09 9.43 -7.77
CA SER A 37 -0.18 10.83 -7.44
C SER A 37 0.51 11.28 -6.15
N ARG A 38 1.32 12.34 -6.25
CA ARG A 38 2.03 12.95 -5.11
C ARG A 38 2.06 14.47 -5.20
N TYR A 39 2.46 15.10 -4.09
CA TYR A 39 2.88 16.50 -4.08
C TYR A 39 4.39 16.54 -3.84
N ARG A 40 5.13 17.14 -4.77
CA ARG A 40 6.60 17.22 -4.73
C ARG A 40 7.09 18.65 -4.74
N CYS A 41 8.14 18.92 -3.98
CA CYS A 41 8.90 20.16 -4.11
C CYS A 41 9.85 20.09 -5.32
N ALA A 42 9.87 21.12 -6.16
CA ALA A 42 10.80 21.18 -7.30
C ALA A 42 12.25 21.44 -6.89
N THR A 43 12.45 22.07 -5.72
CA THR A 43 13.77 22.52 -5.24
C THR A 43 14.39 21.54 -4.24
N CYS A 44 13.57 20.92 -3.40
CA CYS A 44 14.01 19.99 -2.36
C CYS A 44 13.58 18.57 -2.72
N ASP A 45 14.33 17.57 -2.25
CA ASP A 45 13.86 16.18 -2.31
C ASP A 45 12.81 15.94 -1.21
N PHE A 46 11.62 16.48 -1.43
CA PHE A 46 10.51 16.46 -0.48
C PHE A 46 9.22 16.04 -1.20
N ASP A 47 8.68 14.89 -0.79
CA ASP A 47 7.48 14.29 -1.37
C ASP A 47 6.41 14.01 -0.32
N LEU A 48 5.15 14.24 -0.67
CA LEU A 48 4.01 13.84 0.14
C LEU A 48 3.02 13.01 -0.67
N HIS A 49 2.48 11.96 -0.06
CA HIS A 49 1.22 11.37 -0.55
C HIS A 49 0.13 12.43 -0.60
N MET A 50 -0.86 12.28 -1.48
CA MET A 50 -2.01 13.19 -1.53
C MET A 50 -2.68 13.39 -0.16
N HIS A 51 -2.87 12.31 0.61
CA HIS A 51 -3.49 12.38 1.94
C HIS A 51 -2.58 12.94 3.04
N CYS A 52 -1.27 13.03 2.80
CA CYS A 52 -0.33 13.72 3.68
C CYS A 52 -0.17 15.19 3.32
N ALA A 53 -0.32 15.53 2.03
CA ALA A 53 -0.32 16.88 1.50
C ALA A 53 -1.57 17.66 1.90
N LEU A 54 -2.73 16.99 1.89
CA LEU A 54 -4.03 17.58 2.22
C LEU A 54 -4.73 16.75 3.31
N PRO A 55 -4.20 16.70 4.54
CA PRO A 55 -4.81 15.94 5.62
C PRO A 55 -6.09 16.63 6.11
N SER A 56 -7.12 15.84 6.40
CA SER A 56 -8.26 16.33 7.19
C SER A 56 -7.80 16.48 8.65
N SER A 57 -8.30 17.49 9.36
CA SER A 57 -7.98 17.66 10.79
C SER A 57 -8.40 16.46 11.63
N SER A 58 -9.51 15.81 11.25
CA SER A 58 -9.97 14.58 11.86
C SER A 58 -10.70 13.67 10.88
N ILE A 59 -10.77 12.38 11.21
CA ILE A 59 -11.49 11.37 10.44
C ILE A 59 -12.19 10.35 11.36
N THR A 60 -13.20 9.68 10.83
CA THR A 60 -13.73 8.43 11.36
C THR A 60 -13.36 7.28 10.41
N HIS A 61 -13.37 6.05 10.90
CA HIS A 61 -13.06 4.88 10.09
C HIS A 61 -14.09 3.76 10.34
N PRO A 62 -14.59 3.04 9.31
CA PRO A 62 -15.62 2.01 9.47
C PRO A 62 -15.31 0.92 10.50
N PHE A 63 -14.03 0.59 10.68
CA PHE A 63 -13.58 -0.40 11.67
C PHE A 63 -13.54 0.08 13.12
N TYR A 64 -13.75 1.37 13.34
CA TYR A 64 -13.63 2.03 14.64
C TYR A 64 -14.77 3.03 14.81
N THR A 65 -16.01 2.53 14.79
CA THR A 65 -17.24 3.34 14.83
C THR A 65 -17.38 4.24 16.06
N LYS A 66 -16.64 3.95 17.14
CA LYS A 66 -16.60 4.75 18.38
C LYS A 66 -15.36 5.64 18.50
N CYS A 67 -14.52 5.70 17.46
CA CYS A 67 -13.27 6.45 17.47
C CYS A 67 -13.36 7.66 16.53
N SER A 68 -12.90 8.80 17.03
CA SER A 68 -12.49 9.94 16.19
C SER A 68 -10.96 9.99 16.20
N PHE A 69 -10.36 10.01 15.03
CA PHE A 69 -8.91 10.13 14.88
C PHE A 69 -8.56 11.57 14.51
N GLN A 70 -7.69 12.18 15.30
CA GLN A 70 -7.16 13.52 15.04
C GLN A 70 -5.84 13.41 14.28
N PHE A 71 -5.66 14.27 13.29
CA PHE A 71 -4.39 14.36 12.59
C PHE A 71 -3.34 15.03 13.47
N LEU A 72 -2.16 14.42 13.56
CA LEU A 72 -0.99 14.96 14.22
C LEU A 72 0.20 14.89 13.27
N SER A 73 1.05 15.91 13.29
CA SER A 73 2.29 15.94 12.51
C SER A 73 3.37 15.00 13.05
N ARG A 74 3.20 14.53 14.29
CA ARG A 74 4.07 13.56 14.97
C ARG A 74 3.22 12.66 15.89
N PRO A 75 3.65 11.42 16.14
CA PRO A 75 3.02 10.56 17.14
C PRO A 75 3.06 11.21 18.54
N PRO A 76 2.03 10.98 19.38
CA PRO A 76 2.02 11.49 20.75
C PRO A 76 2.91 10.65 21.67
N GLY A 77 3.67 11.33 22.54
CA GLY A 77 4.58 10.71 23.51
C GLY A 77 5.88 10.18 22.88
N ASP A 78 6.75 9.62 23.73
CA ASP A 78 8.10 9.17 23.33
C ASP A 78 8.23 7.65 23.14
N THR A 79 7.13 6.91 23.33
CA THR A 79 7.12 5.45 23.15
C THR A 79 6.90 5.09 21.68
N PRO A 80 7.56 4.04 21.15
CA PRO A 80 7.28 3.52 19.81
C PRO A 80 5.79 3.23 19.60
N ARG A 81 5.25 3.68 18.46
CA ARG A 81 3.85 3.50 18.09
C ARG A 81 3.76 2.79 16.73
N PHE A 82 2.73 1.97 16.58
CA PHE A 82 2.54 1.15 15.39
C PHE A 82 1.17 1.39 14.80
N CYS A 83 1.10 1.45 13.47
CA CYS A 83 -0.15 1.64 12.77
C CYS A 83 -1.02 0.38 12.88
N ASN A 84 -2.26 0.53 13.37
CA ASN A 84 -3.18 -0.59 13.57
C ASN A 84 -3.65 -1.25 12.26
N ALA A 85 -3.40 -0.64 11.11
CA ALA A 85 -3.74 -1.20 9.81
C ALA A 85 -2.62 -2.07 9.22
N CYS A 86 -1.36 -1.65 9.33
CA CYS A 86 -0.22 -2.27 8.63
C CYS A 86 0.90 -2.75 9.57
N GLU A 87 0.79 -2.53 10.88
CA GLU A 87 1.80 -2.86 11.89
C GLU A 87 3.17 -2.20 11.73
N LYS A 88 3.35 -1.30 10.78
CA LYS A 88 4.61 -0.54 10.63
C LYS A 88 4.67 0.63 11.61
N ASP A 89 5.90 1.03 11.91
CA ASP A 89 6.21 2.14 12.81
C ASP A 89 5.54 3.45 12.35
N VAL A 90 5.07 4.22 13.32
CA VAL A 90 4.54 5.56 13.09
C VAL A 90 5.59 6.56 13.57
N THR A 91 6.35 7.11 12.63
CA THR A 91 7.46 8.04 12.90
C THR A 91 7.24 9.46 12.37
N GLY A 92 6.05 9.73 11.82
CA GLY A 92 5.68 11.01 11.25
C GLY A 92 4.19 11.28 11.38
N PHE A 93 3.57 11.77 10.29
CA PHE A 93 2.15 12.10 10.25
C PHE A 93 1.28 10.90 10.60
N VAL A 94 0.31 11.13 11.48
CA VAL A 94 -0.54 10.09 12.04
C VAL A 94 -1.96 10.60 12.25
N TYR A 95 -2.93 9.72 12.09
CA TYR A 95 -4.26 9.86 12.65
C TYR A 95 -4.32 9.09 13.96
N HIS A 96 -4.45 9.82 15.08
CA HIS A 96 -4.42 9.28 16.43
C HIS A 96 -5.78 9.40 17.11
N CYS A 97 -6.28 8.31 17.70
CA CYS A 97 -7.47 8.32 18.54
C CYS A 97 -7.07 8.39 20.02
N LYS A 98 -7.27 9.55 20.64
CA LYS A 98 -6.89 9.79 22.05
C LYS A 98 -7.55 8.83 23.05
N SER A 99 -8.81 8.46 22.84
CA SER A 99 -9.56 7.62 23.78
C SER A 99 -9.16 6.14 23.73
N CYS A 100 -8.75 5.64 22.57
CA CYS A 100 -8.41 4.22 22.38
C CYS A 100 -6.91 3.95 22.22
N GLY A 101 -6.12 5.00 21.99
CA GLY A 101 -4.70 4.89 21.68
C GLY A 101 -4.40 4.29 20.31
N PHE A 102 -5.39 4.19 19.42
CA PHE A 102 -5.19 3.66 18.06
C PHE A 102 -4.54 4.69 17.15
N ASP A 103 -3.67 4.21 16.27
CA ASP A 103 -2.91 5.00 15.32
C ASP A 103 -3.06 4.45 13.90
N LEU A 104 -3.23 5.34 12.94
CA LEU A 104 -3.25 5.02 11.52
C LEU A 104 -2.36 5.98 10.75
N HIS A 105 -1.49 5.47 9.88
CA HIS A 105 -0.89 6.33 8.86
C HIS A 105 -1.99 6.95 7.99
N PRO A 106 -1.83 8.20 7.50
CA PRO A 106 -2.78 8.81 6.58
C PRO A 106 -3.11 7.95 5.34
N CYS A 107 -2.12 7.26 4.76
CA CYS A 107 -2.34 6.35 3.64
C CYS A 107 -3.10 5.07 4.06
N CYS A 108 -2.87 4.54 5.26
CA CYS A 108 -3.61 3.40 5.79
C CYS A 108 -5.08 3.72 6.07
N ALA A 109 -5.35 4.91 6.60
CA ALA A 109 -6.70 5.33 6.96
C ALA A 109 -7.62 5.55 5.76
N LYS A 110 -7.04 5.65 4.55
CA LYS A 110 -7.76 5.87 3.30
C LYS A 110 -7.79 4.62 2.41
N LEU A 111 -7.37 3.47 2.93
CA LEU A 111 -7.48 2.22 2.19
C LEU A 111 -8.93 1.92 1.84
N PRO A 112 -9.22 1.57 0.57
CA PRO A 112 -10.58 1.29 0.13
C PRO A 112 -11.10 0.03 0.82
N MET A 113 -12.36 0.08 1.25
CA MET A 113 -13.04 -1.04 1.91
C MET A 113 -13.28 -2.23 0.98
N MET A 114 -13.32 -1.98 -0.33
CA MET A 114 -13.49 -2.98 -1.38
C MET A 114 -12.61 -2.61 -2.58
N LEU A 115 -11.97 -3.62 -3.16
CA LEU A 115 -11.33 -3.58 -4.47
C LEU A 115 -12.12 -4.50 -5.39
N ASP A 116 -12.44 -4.03 -6.58
CA ASP A 116 -13.18 -4.77 -7.61
C ASP A 116 -12.45 -4.59 -8.93
N ASP A 117 -11.98 -5.69 -9.52
CA ASP A 117 -11.32 -5.72 -10.83
C ASP A 117 -12.20 -6.33 -11.94
N GLY A 118 -13.47 -6.65 -11.63
CA GLY A 118 -14.39 -7.35 -12.52
C GLY A 118 -14.42 -8.87 -12.30
N ASP A 119 -13.28 -9.49 -11.98
CA ASP A 119 -13.12 -10.94 -11.79
C ASP A 119 -12.98 -11.32 -10.31
N VAL A 120 -12.35 -10.46 -9.50
CA VAL A 120 -12.08 -10.64 -8.08
C VAL A 120 -12.53 -9.42 -7.30
N LYS A 121 -13.33 -9.69 -6.27
CA LYS A 121 -13.66 -8.72 -5.23
C LYS A 121 -12.88 -9.03 -3.96
N LEU A 122 -12.06 -8.07 -3.53
CA LEU A 122 -11.34 -8.12 -2.26
C LEU A 122 -11.95 -7.12 -1.29
N TYR A 123 -12.29 -7.58 -0.10
CA TYR A 123 -12.82 -6.74 0.96
C TYR A 123 -11.77 -6.56 2.03
N LEU A 124 -11.65 -5.34 2.53
CA LEU A 124 -10.80 -5.03 3.65
C LEU A 124 -11.47 -5.50 4.94
N TYR A 125 -10.71 -6.13 5.81
CA TYR A 125 -11.15 -6.60 7.12
C TYR A 125 -10.17 -6.17 8.20
N ARG A 126 -10.71 -5.70 9.33
CA ARG A 126 -9.92 -5.34 10.51
C ARG A 126 -9.18 -6.55 11.11
N LYS A 127 -9.89 -7.68 11.22
CA LYS A 127 -9.39 -8.94 11.78
C LYS A 127 -10.01 -10.10 11.02
N VAL A 128 -9.21 -11.12 10.74
CA VAL A 128 -9.62 -12.34 10.05
C VAL A 128 -9.04 -13.55 10.78
N SER A 129 -9.83 -14.62 10.88
CA SER A 129 -9.40 -15.89 11.48
C SER A 129 -8.58 -16.76 10.52
N ALA A 130 -8.65 -16.47 9.22
CA ALA A 130 -7.87 -17.12 8.18
C ALA A 130 -6.39 -16.71 8.27
N ALA A 131 -5.50 -17.66 7.98
CA ALA A 131 -4.08 -17.38 7.85
C ALA A 131 -3.81 -16.51 6.61
N CYS A 132 -2.79 -15.66 6.70
CA CYS A 132 -2.30 -14.91 5.54
C CYS A 132 -1.53 -15.84 4.60
N HIS A 133 -1.75 -15.70 3.30
CA HIS A 133 -1.11 -16.55 2.29
C HIS A 133 0.40 -16.29 2.14
N LYS A 134 0.88 -15.08 2.47
CA LYS A 134 2.32 -14.75 2.41
C LYS A 134 3.10 -15.23 3.64
N CYS A 135 2.59 -14.96 4.85
CA CYS A 135 3.34 -15.27 6.08
C CYS A 135 2.87 -16.54 6.81
N GLY A 136 1.75 -17.15 6.41
CA GLY A 136 1.15 -18.33 7.04
C GLY A 136 0.54 -18.08 8.43
N ARG A 137 0.69 -16.88 9.00
CA ARG A 137 0.22 -16.54 10.35
C ARG A 137 -1.18 -15.95 10.31
N LYS A 138 -1.91 -16.12 11.42
CA LYS A 138 -3.17 -15.40 11.66
C LYS A 138 -2.85 -14.01 12.22
N GLY A 139 -3.65 -13.03 11.78
CA GLY A 139 -3.80 -11.66 12.27
C GLY A 139 -2.70 -10.99 13.11
N ARG A 140 -2.40 -9.73 12.76
CA ARG A 140 -2.22 -8.58 13.69
C ARG A 140 -2.54 -7.27 12.94
N SER A 141 -2.33 -7.23 11.61
CA SER A 141 -2.71 -6.15 10.70
C SER A 141 -4.09 -6.38 10.07
N TRP A 142 -4.62 -5.36 9.40
CA TRP A 142 -5.77 -5.52 8.51
C TRP A 142 -5.43 -6.47 7.36
N SER A 143 -6.47 -7.03 6.73
CA SER A 143 -6.31 -7.97 5.62
C SER A 143 -7.29 -7.68 4.50
N TYR A 144 -6.83 -7.80 3.26
CA TYR A 144 -7.72 -7.95 2.13
C TYR A 144 -8.05 -9.42 1.93
N ARG A 145 -9.34 -9.73 1.82
CA ARG A 145 -9.83 -11.10 1.66
C ARG A 145 -10.86 -11.18 0.55
N SER A 146 -10.76 -12.23 -0.28
CA SER A 146 -11.72 -12.46 -1.36
C SER A 146 -13.03 -13.07 -0.87
N THR A 147 -14.11 -12.84 -1.62
CA THR A 147 -15.43 -13.44 -1.38
C THR A 147 -15.40 -14.96 -1.49
N CYS A 148 -14.62 -15.49 -2.43
CA CYS A 148 -14.41 -16.94 -2.59
C CYS A 148 -13.55 -17.55 -1.48
N LYS A 149 -13.10 -16.76 -0.49
CA LYS A 149 -12.29 -17.16 0.67
C LYS A 149 -10.91 -17.76 0.34
N LYS A 150 -10.53 -17.77 -0.95
CA LYS A 150 -9.24 -18.30 -1.44
C LYS A 150 -8.06 -17.35 -1.26
N TYR A 151 -8.31 -16.06 -1.06
CA TYR A 151 -7.25 -15.08 -0.90
C TYR A 151 -7.44 -14.34 0.41
N ASN A 152 -6.35 -14.25 1.17
CA ASN A 152 -6.29 -13.52 2.43
C ASN A 152 -4.84 -13.04 2.61
N LEU A 153 -4.63 -11.73 2.53
CA LEU A 153 -3.33 -11.11 2.63
C LEU A 153 -3.37 -9.96 3.62
N HIS A 154 -2.42 -9.98 4.57
CA HIS A 154 -2.19 -8.87 5.48
C HIS A 154 -1.74 -7.63 4.69
N VAL A 155 -2.28 -6.47 5.03
CA VAL A 155 -1.78 -5.18 4.55
C VAL A 155 -0.27 -5.04 4.83
N ALA A 156 0.19 -5.48 6.01
CA ALA A 156 1.60 -5.51 6.38
C ALA A 156 2.44 -6.35 5.39
N CYS A 157 2.00 -7.58 5.10
CA CYS A 157 2.70 -8.48 4.20
C CYS A 157 2.74 -7.97 2.77
N VAL A 158 1.67 -7.33 2.28
CA VAL A 158 1.70 -6.74 0.93
C VAL A 158 2.68 -5.56 0.88
N ARG A 159 2.78 -4.76 1.95
CA ARG A 159 3.83 -3.72 2.04
C ARG A 159 5.25 -4.29 2.04
N GLU A 160 5.47 -5.41 2.73
CA GLU A 160 6.78 -6.07 2.74
C GLU A 160 7.15 -6.63 1.38
N MET A 161 6.21 -7.28 0.69
CA MET A 161 6.41 -7.77 -0.68
C MET A 161 6.82 -6.63 -1.63
N LEU A 162 6.27 -5.44 -1.43
CA LEU A 162 6.70 -4.25 -2.13
C LEU A 162 8.14 -3.89 -1.78
N MET A 163 8.47 -3.70 -0.51
CA MET A 163 9.84 -3.32 -0.12
C MET A 163 10.89 -4.33 -0.62
N GLU A 164 10.65 -5.64 -0.47
CA GLU A 164 11.54 -6.72 -0.92
C GLU A 164 11.81 -6.63 -2.42
N SER A 165 10.75 -6.52 -3.23
CA SER A 165 10.88 -6.48 -4.70
C SER A 165 11.61 -5.24 -5.21
N TRP A 166 11.82 -4.24 -4.36
CA TRP A 166 12.33 -2.92 -4.74
C TRP A 166 13.79 -2.72 -4.36
N HIS A 167 14.27 -3.37 -3.30
CA HIS A 167 15.70 -3.44 -3.01
C HIS A 167 16.47 -4.04 -4.21
N ASP A 168 15.87 -5.02 -4.88
CA ASP A 168 16.41 -5.65 -6.08
C ASP A 168 16.50 -4.69 -7.28
N ILE A 169 15.64 -3.66 -7.34
CA ILE A 169 15.63 -2.67 -8.43
C ILE A 169 16.65 -1.54 -8.15
N TYR A 170 16.74 -1.08 -6.91
CA TYR A 170 17.52 0.11 -6.54
C TYR A 170 18.97 -0.19 -6.15
N VAL A 171 19.26 -1.32 -5.49
CA VAL A 171 20.62 -1.62 -4.98
C VAL A 171 21.49 -2.34 -6.02
N GLY A 172 20.89 -2.91 -7.07
CA GLY A 172 21.61 -3.68 -8.10
C GLY A 172 22.30 -2.90 -9.23
N ARG A 173 22.27 -1.54 -9.26
CA ARG A 173 22.77 -0.79 -10.44
C ARG A 173 23.68 0.38 -10.12
N GLY A 174 24.97 0.06 -9.98
CA GLY A 174 26.05 0.96 -10.37
C GLY A 174 26.14 1.06 -11.90
N LYS A 175 26.30 2.30 -12.41
CA LYS A 175 26.62 2.70 -13.79
C LYS A 175 25.64 2.29 -14.91
N GLY A 176 24.85 3.29 -15.32
CA GLY A 176 24.57 3.62 -16.72
C GLY A 176 24.04 2.51 -17.62
N ARG A 177 22.70 2.39 -17.72
CA ARG A 177 21.98 1.96 -18.93
C ARG A 177 20.48 2.24 -18.80
N ARG A 178 19.90 2.64 -19.93
CA ARG A 178 18.50 2.97 -20.24
C ARG A 178 17.49 2.25 -19.33
N LEU A 179 16.62 3.05 -18.71
CA LEU A 179 15.56 2.65 -17.80
C LEU A 179 14.54 1.75 -18.52
N GLU A 180 14.63 0.44 -18.33
CA GLU A 180 13.53 -0.47 -18.70
C GLU A 180 12.45 -0.38 -17.62
N THR A 181 11.31 0.17 -18.03
CA THR A 181 10.11 0.53 -17.27
C THR A 181 9.28 -0.67 -16.79
N ARG A 182 9.89 -1.75 -16.31
CA ARG A 182 9.15 -2.96 -15.92
C ARG A 182 9.34 -3.33 -14.45
N ILE A 183 8.22 -3.30 -13.71
CA ILE A 183 8.09 -3.91 -12.39
C ILE A 183 8.60 -5.37 -12.46
N PRO A 184 9.45 -5.83 -11.53
CA PRO A 184 9.89 -7.22 -11.48
C PRO A 184 8.70 -8.17 -11.39
N SER A 185 8.71 -9.19 -12.24
CA SER A 185 7.72 -10.26 -12.23
C SER A 185 7.71 -10.95 -10.86
N LEU A 186 6.64 -10.78 -10.07
CA LEU A 186 6.42 -11.43 -8.76
C LEU A 186 6.25 -12.97 -8.84
N LYS A 187 6.71 -13.59 -9.93
CA LYS A 187 6.50 -15.02 -10.25
C LYS A 187 7.13 -15.96 -9.21
N ASN A 188 8.10 -15.49 -8.43
CA ASN A 188 8.80 -16.34 -7.44
C ASN A 188 8.29 -16.25 -6.01
N THR A 189 7.36 -15.34 -5.66
CA THR A 189 6.96 -15.15 -4.25
C THR A 189 5.77 -16.03 -3.83
N LEU A 190 5.14 -16.75 -4.75
CA LEU A 190 3.98 -17.62 -4.48
C LEU A 190 4.21 -19.12 -4.75
N HIS A 191 5.44 -19.54 -5.05
CA HIS A 191 5.77 -20.96 -5.15
C HIS A 191 6.41 -21.47 -3.85
N THR A 192 5.92 -22.62 -3.37
CA THR A 192 6.21 -23.38 -2.13
C THR A 192 5.36 -22.93 -0.92
N HIS A 193 4.43 -23.71 -0.36
CA HIS A 193 4.32 -25.16 -0.16
C HIS A 193 2.87 -25.64 -0.32
N HIS A 194 2.57 -26.48 -1.31
CA HIS A 194 1.47 -27.44 -1.18
C HIS A 194 1.91 -28.79 -1.73
N LYS A 195 2.22 -29.72 -0.81
CA LYS A 195 2.32 -31.15 -1.13
C LYS A 195 0.96 -31.63 -1.63
N LYS A 196 1.03 -32.40 -2.71
CA LYS A 196 -0.04 -33.07 -3.47
C LYS A 196 -1.22 -33.57 -2.63
N SER A 197 -2.43 -33.29 -3.10
CA SER A 197 -3.51 -34.29 -3.13
C SER A 197 -4.24 -34.16 -4.47
N LYS A 198 -4.30 -35.27 -5.21
CA LYS A 198 -5.02 -35.40 -6.49
C LYS A 198 -6.51 -35.55 -6.20
N GLY A 199 -7.36 -34.74 -6.82
CA GLY A 199 -8.81 -34.97 -6.84
C GLY A 199 -9.60 -33.85 -7.51
N LYS A 200 -10.27 -34.22 -8.61
CA LYS A 200 -11.30 -33.49 -9.40
C LYS A 200 -11.04 -32.01 -9.73
N VAL A 201 -10.80 -31.79 -11.02
CA VAL A 201 -10.78 -30.50 -11.72
C VAL A 201 -11.97 -29.64 -11.29
N GLN A 202 -11.71 -28.57 -10.53
CA GLN A 202 -12.67 -27.50 -10.30
C GLN A 202 -12.07 -26.19 -10.83
N LYS A 203 -12.71 -25.72 -11.90
CA LYS A 203 -12.38 -24.58 -12.77
C LYS A 203 -12.36 -23.26 -11.98
N CYS A 204 -11.30 -23.06 -11.18
CA CYS A 204 -11.24 -21.93 -10.25
C CYS A 204 -9.80 -21.68 -9.73
N CYS A 205 -8.80 -21.88 -10.59
CA CYS A 205 -7.37 -21.88 -10.20
C CYS A 205 -6.44 -21.00 -11.04
N GLU A 206 -6.96 -20.06 -11.84
CA GLU A 206 -6.12 -19.08 -12.53
C GLU A 206 -6.50 -17.65 -12.15
N ILE A 207 -6.18 -17.24 -10.92
CA ILE A 207 -6.03 -15.81 -10.60
C ILE A 207 -4.85 -15.63 -9.63
N ALA A 208 -3.63 -15.54 -10.16
CA ALA A 208 -2.37 -15.67 -9.40
C ALA A 208 -1.42 -14.45 -9.48
N GLY A 209 -1.90 -13.25 -9.78
CA GLY A 209 -1.05 -12.04 -9.76
C GLY A 209 -1.83 -10.73 -9.66
N LEU A 210 -2.99 -10.68 -10.33
CA LEU A 210 -3.86 -9.50 -10.39
C LEU A 210 -4.36 -9.06 -9.00
N ALA A 211 -4.84 -9.99 -8.16
CA ALA A 211 -5.33 -9.66 -6.82
C ALA A 211 -4.26 -8.99 -5.91
N VAL A 212 -2.99 -9.42 -6.01
CA VAL A 212 -1.88 -8.80 -5.26
C VAL A 212 -1.58 -7.41 -5.83
N GLN A 213 -1.58 -7.28 -7.16
CA GLN A 213 -1.38 -6.01 -7.85
C GLN A 213 -2.44 -4.97 -7.44
N PHE A 214 -3.71 -5.34 -7.33
CA PHE A 214 -4.76 -4.42 -6.88
C PHE A 214 -4.61 -3.97 -5.43
N ILE A 215 -4.18 -4.87 -4.53
CA ILE A 215 -3.88 -4.45 -3.16
C ILE A 215 -2.69 -3.48 -3.18
N ILE A 216 -1.64 -3.78 -3.94
CA ILE A 216 -0.49 -2.88 -4.13
C ILE A 216 -0.95 -1.51 -4.63
N SER A 217 -1.83 -1.46 -5.62
CA SER A 217 -2.44 -0.25 -6.15
C SER A 217 -3.06 0.60 -5.06
N ALA A 218 -3.90 -0.04 -4.25
CA ALA A 218 -4.62 0.59 -3.17
C ALA A 218 -3.71 1.10 -2.06
N LEU A 219 -2.63 0.35 -1.76
CA LEU A 219 -1.67 0.72 -0.73
C LEU A 219 -0.80 1.91 -1.12
N LEU A 220 -0.49 2.05 -2.43
CA LEU A 220 0.47 3.03 -2.91
C LEU A 220 -0.15 4.32 -3.44
N GLY A 221 -1.42 4.31 -3.86
CA GLY A 221 -2.18 5.51 -4.23
C GLY A 221 -2.90 5.40 -5.57
N ASP A 222 -2.19 5.02 -6.65
CA ASP A 222 -2.78 4.77 -7.98
C ASP A 222 -1.76 4.21 -9.00
N PRO A 223 -1.86 2.97 -9.51
CA PRO A 223 -0.99 2.45 -10.56
C PRO A 223 -1.73 2.19 -11.87
N THR A 224 -2.71 3.02 -12.23
CA THR A 224 -3.52 2.83 -13.46
C THR A 224 -2.67 2.67 -14.74
N THR A 225 -1.45 3.21 -14.81
CA THR A 225 -0.54 3.05 -15.98
C THR A 225 0.41 1.84 -15.90
N LEU A 226 0.76 1.38 -14.70
CA LEU A 226 1.61 0.19 -14.49
C LEU A 226 0.89 -1.13 -14.84
N ILE A 227 -0.42 -1.07 -15.10
CA ILE A 227 -1.26 -2.20 -15.50
C ILE A 227 -0.90 -2.70 -16.91
N ALA A 228 -0.43 -1.84 -17.82
CA ALA A 228 -0.16 -2.25 -19.21
C ALA A 228 1.09 -3.14 -19.38
N GLY A 229 2.16 -2.89 -18.62
CA GLY A 229 3.43 -3.63 -18.74
C GLY A 229 3.35 -5.09 -18.24
N VAL A 230 2.41 -5.37 -17.34
CA VAL A 230 2.14 -6.71 -16.80
C VAL A 230 1.42 -7.58 -17.85
N ILE A 231 0.54 -6.98 -18.67
CA ILE A 231 -0.30 -7.69 -19.66
C ILE A 231 0.56 -8.35 -20.76
N GLY A 232 1.59 -7.67 -21.28
CA GLY A 232 2.43 -8.20 -22.37
C GLY A 232 3.35 -9.36 -21.98
N SER A 233 3.71 -9.48 -20.70
CA SER A 233 4.62 -10.53 -20.20
C SER A 233 3.88 -11.77 -19.68
N LEU A 234 2.59 -11.66 -19.36
CA LEU A 234 1.80 -12.80 -18.86
C LEU A 234 1.24 -13.67 -19.99
N MET A 235 1.11 -13.14 -21.21
CA MET A 235 0.46 -13.84 -22.34
C MET A 235 1.43 -14.46 -23.36
N SER A 236 2.75 -14.29 -23.23
CA SER A 236 3.70 -14.70 -24.30
C SER A 236 4.32 -16.10 -24.16
N ARG A 237 3.85 -16.94 -23.24
CA ARG A 237 4.25 -18.36 -23.16
C ARG A 237 3.09 -19.24 -22.71
N ALA A 238 2.09 -19.35 -23.58
CA ALA A 238 1.21 -20.52 -23.66
C ALA A 238 1.88 -21.58 -24.54
#